data_AF-A0A6C0F0F5-F1
#
_entry.id   AF-A0A6C0F0F5-F1
#
_cell.length_a   1.000
_cell.length_b   1.000
_cell.length_c   1.000
_cell.angle_alpha   90.00
_cell.angle_beta   90.00
_cell.angle_gamma   90.00
#
_symmetry.space_group_name_H-M   'P 1'
#
loop_
_entity.id
_entity.type
_entity.pdbx_description
1 polymer ?
#
loop_
_entity_poly.entity_id
_entity_poly.type
_entity_poly.pdbx_seq_one_letter_code
_entity_poly.pdbx_strand_id
1 'polypeptide(L)'
;MSATTTPTNTATTTPAQTTPAATPAATPAQTTPAATPATTTPEKTESTDKPSVFDNENTRIIMWVLIGYFGIMAILAIFFKDRLASMQAFSGMVVDMLVFGIVIYYAYYLYDKNKGDSNGVVESLKKEFIRELDDFNTVINLSLFLVVVQVISYGFSMLTLAGGSPISLSLINAIGLLYWVILLIANFFKHVLKVDIPGLFSSPDKKTEKKTDCKTETDGGEVFNISNNVYSYEEARQMCSSFGARLANYDEVEKAYTSGGEWCNYGWSEGQMILYPTQKDTWSVLQRNKKRANDCGRPGINGGYIVNPNVRFGANCYGKKPTASDIDVQRMNAAKTLDSIPTSDDEKALDEKVRQWKNVNVSPFNKNKWSAY
;
A
#
# COMPACT_ATOMS: atom_id res chain seq x y z
N MET A 1 61.13 -29.40 54.32
CA MET A 1 60.81 -30.27 55.48
C MET A 1 60.86 -29.42 56.73
N SER A 2 59.90 -29.63 57.64
CA SER A 2 59.82 -29.06 58.99
C SER A 2 59.43 -27.57 59.04
N ALA A 3 58.17 -27.15 59.14
CA ALA A 3 57.04 -27.51 60.02
C ALA A 3 57.00 -26.73 61.34
N THR A 4 55.75 -26.47 61.77
CA THR A 4 55.31 -26.42 63.19
C THR A 4 55.54 -25.06 63.86
N THR A 5 54.50 -24.22 63.96
CA THR A 5 53.69 -23.92 65.18
C THR A 5 54.57 -23.48 66.38
N THR A 6 54.27 -22.47 67.21
CA THR A 6 53.05 -22.16 67.97
C THR A 6 53.30 -20.82 68.74
N PRO A 7 52.65 -20.41 69.85
CA PRO A 7 51.83 -19.17 69.92
C PRO A 7 52.18 -18.26 71.14
N THR A 8 51.15 -17.53 71.65
CA THR A 8 50.94 -17.08 73.06
C THR A 8 51.25 -15.60 73.32
N ASN A 9 50.21 -14.73 73.33
CA ASN A 9 49.48 -14.17 74.50
C ASN A 9 50.34 -13.28 75.40
N THR A 10 49.89 -12.11 75.85
CA THR A 10 49.05 -11.83 77.07
C THR A 10 48.96 -10.28 77.11
N ALA A 11 47.96 -9.53 77.59
CA ALA A 11 47.02 -9.68 78.70
C ALA A 11 45.78 -8.78 78.43
N THR A 12 44.52 -9.17 78.70
CA THR A 12 43.83 -9.28 80.01
C THR A 12 43.75 -7.92 80.74
N THR A 13 42.59 -7.33 81.08
CA THR A 13 41.47 -7.73 81.98
C THR A 13 40.48 -6.51 81.96
N THR A 14 39.18 -6.53 82.27
CA THR A 14 38.40 -7.04 83.43
C THR A 14 36.88 -6.69 83.18
N PRO A 15 35.87 -7.08 84.01
CA PRO A 15 35.22 -8.40 84.03
C PRO A 15 33.66 -8.41 84.06
N ALA A 16 33.11 -9.54 83.58
CA ALA A 16 32.18 -10.50 84.22
C ALA A 16 30.82 -10.08 84.85
N GLN A 17 29.81 -10.93 85.03
CA GLN A 17 29.33 -12.22 84.48
C GLN A 17 28.21 -12.67 85.44
N THR A 18 27.07 -13.17 84.94
CA THR A 18 26.20 -14.12 85.66
C THR A 18 25.37 -14.92 84.64
N THR A 19 25.48 -16.26 84.69
CA THR A 19 24.72 -17.31 83.95
C THR A 19 23.85 -18.10 84.98
N PRO A 20 23.01 -19.15 84.71
CA PRO A 20 23.15 -20.29 83.75
C PRO A 20 21.86 -20.83 83.03
N ALA A 21 21.98 -21.52 81.86
CA ALA A 21 21.61 -22.93 81.50
C ALA A 21 20.12 -23.40 81.67
N ALA A 22 19.44 -24.29 80.89
CA ALA A 22 19.66 -25.04 79.63
C ALA A 22 18.39 -25.85 79.19
N THR A 23 18.37 -26.33 77.92
CA THR A 23 17.81 -27.62 77.34
C THR A 23 16.37 -27.70 76.69
N PRO A 24 15.97 -28.76 75.90
CA PRO A 24 15.95 -28.80 74.39
C PRO A 24 14.69 -29.46 73.70
N ALA A 25 14.70 -29.62 72.35
CA ALA A 25 14.29 -30.82 71.54
C ALA A 25 13.34 -30.65 70.30
N ALA A 26 13.85 -31.13 69.13
CA ALA A 26 13.27 -32.08 68.15
C ALA A 26 12.18 -31.76 67.05
N THR A 27 12.61 -31.85 65.76
CA THR A 27 12.04 -32.67 64.62
C THR A 27 10.84 -32.13 63.79
N PRO A 28 10.53 -32.54 62.51
CA PRO A 28 11.27 -33.14 61.34
C PRO A 28 11.04 -32.49 59.93
N ALA A 29 11.74 -33.00 58.90
CA ALA A 29 11.38 -32.98 57.45
C ALA A 29 10.41 -34.17 57.11
N GLN A 30 9.56 -34.23 56.06
CA GLN A 30 9.82 -34.24 54.62
C GLN A 30 8.49 -34.69 53.90
N THR A 31 8.10 -34.14 52.73
CA THR A 31 7.59 -34.87 51.52
C THR A 31 7.01 -33.92 50.44
N THR A 32 7.30 -34.25 49.19
CA THR A 32 6.98 -33.59 47.90
C THR A 32 5.48 -33.70 47.50
N PRO A 33 4.98 -32.87 46.57
CA PRO A 33 4.61 -33.46 45.26
C PRO A 33 4.83 -32.59 44.00
N ALA A 34 5.17 -33.31 42.93
CA ALA A 34 4.81 -33.21 41.50
C ALA A 34 4.45 -31.87 40.82
N ALA A 35 5.02 -31.72 39.62
CA ALA A 35 4.71 -30.73 38.60
C ALA A 35 3.36 -30.97 37.90
N THR A 36 2.62 -29.89 37.63
CA THR A 36 1.54 -29.77 36.62
C THR A 36 1.42 -28.27 36.20
N PRO A 37 0.76 -27.93 35.08
CA PRO A 37 1.32 -27.12 34.00
C PRO A 37 0.95 -25.63 34.09
N ALA A 38 1.78 -24.76 33.51
CA ALA A 38 1.43 -23.36 33.31
C ALA A 38 0.20 -23.26 32.39
N THR A 39 -0.93 -22.87 32.97
CA THR A 39 -2.14 -22.47 32.26
C THR A 39 -1.84 -21.19 31.47
N THR A 40 -1.85 -21.30 30.15
CA THR A 40 -1.92 -20.19 29.22
C THR A 40 -3.14 -19.33 29.56
N THR A 41 -2.90 -18.12 30.07
CA THR A 41 -3.91 -17.07 30.12
C THR A 41 -4.01 -16.49 28.70
N PRO A 42 -5.17 -16.54 28.02
CA PRO A 42 -5.30 -15.91 26.72
C PRO A 42 -5.25 -14.40 26.92
N GLU A 43 -4.26 -13.79 26.28
CA GLU A 43 -4.14 -12.35 26.07
C GLU A 43 -5.44 -11.85 25.43
N LYS A 44 -6.17 -11.04 26.19
CA LYS A 44 -7.43 -10.44 25.75
C LYS A 44 -7.06 -9.36 24.74
N THR A 45 -7.07 -9.71 23.46
CA THR A 45 -7.04 -8.75 22.36
C THR A 45 -8.20 -7.79 22.58
N GLU A 46 -7.89 -6.55 22.92
CA GLU A 46 -8.84 -5.45 22.99
C GLU A 46 -9.23 -5.09 21.55
N SER A 47 -10.13 -5.89 20.97
CA SER A 47 -10.84 -5.48 19.77
C SER A 47 -11.66 -4.27 20.14
N THR A 48 -11.36 -3.12 19.54
CA THR A 48 -12.24 -1.97 19.54
C THR A 48 -13.48 -2.38 18.73
N ASP A 49 -14.38 -3.11 19.39
CA ASP A 49 -15.59 -3.65 18.79
C ASP A 49 -16.50 -2.46 18.56
N LYS A 50 -16.54 -2.00 17.29
CA LYS A 50 -17.57 -1.05 16.88
C LYS A 50 -18.90 -1.72 17.18
N PRO A 51 -19.91 -1.01 17.71
CA PRO A 51 -21.23 -1.59 17.91
C PRO A 51 -21.73 -2.10 16.55
N SER A 52 -21.63 -3.41 16.35
CA SER A 52 -22.18 -4.05 15.17
C SER A 52 -23.68 -4.00 15.33
N VAL A 53 -24.33 -3.26 14.43
CA VAL A 53 -25.79 -3.19 14.35
C VAL A 53 -26.39 -4.61 14.18
N PHE A 54 -25.59 -5.57 13.73
CA PHE A 54 -25.95 -6.98 13.53
C PHE A 54 -25.17 -7.93 14.45
N ASP A 55 -25.03 -7.62 15.73
CA ASP A 55 -24.71 -8.69 16.69
C ASP A 55 -25.89 -9.67 16.84
N ASN A 56 -25.62 -10.87 17.36
CA ASN A 56 -26.63 -11.93 17.48
C ASN A 56 -27.85 -11.51 18.36
N GLU A 57 -27.66 -10.58 19.30
CA GLU A 57 -28.72 -10.09 20.17
C GLU A 57 -29.56 -9.00 19.50
N ASN A 58 -28.90 -8.01 18.89
CA ASN A 58 -29.49 -6.91 18.13
C ASN A 58 -30.29 -7.44 16.94
N THR A 59 -29.74 -8.42 16.21
CA THR A 59 -30.43 -9.05 15.07
C THR A 59 -31.71 -9.77 15.52
N ARG A 60 -31.67 -10.46 16.66
CA ARG A 60 -32.85 -11.12 17.25
C ARG A 60 -33.90 -10.10 17.67
N ILE A 61 -33.49 -8.98 18.28
CA ILE A 61 -34.39 -7.90 18.69
C ILE A 61 -35.04 -7.25 17.46
N ILE A 62 -34.26 -6.93 16.44
CA ILE A 62 -34.76 -6.34 15.18
C ILE A 62 -35.78 -7.28 14.53
N MET A 63 -35.51 -8.59 14.46
CA MET A 63 -36.48 -9.55 13.91
C MET A 63 -37.80 -9.56 14.67
N TRP A 64 -37.78 -9.57 16.01
CA TRP A 64 -39.01 -9.53 16.81
C TRP A 64 -39.77 -8.21 16.68
N VAL A 65 -39.07 -7.09 16.58
CA VAL A 65 -39.68 -5.78 16.33
C VAL A 65 -40.36 -5.75 14.96
N LEU A 66 -39.72 -6.30 13.93
CA LEU A 66 -40.31 -6.39 12.59
C LEU A 66 -41.53 -7.31 12.56
N ILE A 67 -41.46 -8.49 13.19
CA ILE A 67 -42.59 -9.41 13.32
C ILE A 67 -43.75 -8.73 14.06
N GLY A 68 -43.47 -8.04 15.16
CA GLY A 68 -44.47 -7.30 15.92
C GLY A 68 -45.10 -6.17 15.11
N TYR A 69 -44.28 -5.36 14.43
CA TYR A 69 -44.75 -4.27 13.58
C TYR A 69 -45.65 -4.77 12.45
N PHE A 70 -45.22 -5.78 11.68
CA PHE A 70 -46.03 -6.33 10.59
C PHE A 70 -47.27 -7.07 11.10
N GLY A 71 -47.19 -7.75 12.25
CA GLY A 71 -48.33 -8.36 12.90
C GLY A 71 -49.40 -7.34 13.32
N ILE A 72 -48.99 -6.24 13.96
CA ILE A 72 -49.88 -5.15 14.35
C ILE A 72 -50.49 -4.48 13.11
N MET A 73 -49.68 -4.21 12.08
CA MET A 73 -50.18 -3.59 10.84
C MET A 73 -51.15 -4.49 10.08
N ALA A 74 -50.93 -5.81 10.07
CA ALA A 74 -51.88 -6.77 9.49
C ALA A 74 -53.21 -6.79 10.25
N ILE A 75 -53.17 -6.77 11.59
CA ILE A 75 -54.36 -6.68 12.43
C ILE A 75 -55.12 -5.36 12.15
N LEU A 76 -54.42 -4.23 12.16
CA LEU A 76 -55.03 -2.92 11.88
C LEU A 76 -55.61 -2.84 10.46
N ALA A 77 -54.98 -3.48 9.47
CA ALA A 77 -55.49 -3.55 8.10
C ALA A 77 -56.79 -4.36 7.99
N ILE A 78 -56.95 -5.42 8.80
CA ILE A 78 -58.19 -6.21 8.88
C ILE A 78 -59.32 -5.38 9.52
N PHE A 79 -59.03 -4.63 10.59
CA PHE A 79 -60.05 -3.90 11.35
C PHE A 79 -60.39 -2.50 10.79
N PHE A 80 -59.48 -1.84 10.09
CA PHE A 80 -59.63 -0.44 9.63
C PHE A 80 -59.42 -0.28 8.12
N LYS A 81 -59.94 -1.23 7.34
CA LYS A 81 -59.82 -1.30 5.86
C LYS A 81 -60.17 0.03 5.15
N ASP A 82 -61.16 0.76 5.64
CA ASP A 82 -61.65 2.00 5.02
C ASP A 82 -60.82 3.26 5.35
N ARG A 83 -60.00 3.23 6.42
CA ARG A 83 -59.03 4.30 6.76
C ARG A 83 -57.59 3.93 6.41
N LEU A 84 -57.38 2.77 5.79
CA LEU A 84 -56.05 2.22 5.55
C LEU A 84 -55.18 3.14 4.69
N ALA A 85 -55.75 3.73 3.63
CA ALA A 85 -55.02 4.63 2.73
C ALA A 85 -54.52 5.92 3.42
N SER A 86 -55.31 6.53 4.30
CA SER A 86 -54.91 7.74 5.02
C SER A 86 -53.94 7.46 6.16
N MET A 87 -54.10 6.33 6.86
CA MET A 87 -53.14 5.87 7.89
C MET A 87 -51.79 5.47 7.30
N GLN A 88 -51.78 5.01 6.05
CA GLN A 88 -50.59 4.57 5.34
C GLN A 88 -49.79 5.72 4.72
N ALA A 89 -50.45 6.74 4.18
CA ALA A 89 -49.77 7.98 3.80
C ALA A 89 -49.09 8.63 5.02
N PHE A 90 -49.77 8.60 6.16
CA PHE A 90 -49.23 9.08 7.43
C PHE A 90 -48.01 8.25 7.89
N SER A 91 -48.07 6.91 7.82
CA SER A 91 -46.93 6.07 8.26
C SER A 91 -45.68 6.24 7.38
N GLY A 92 -45.84 6.38 6.07
CA GLY A 92 -44.72 6.68 5.16
C GLY A 92 -44.06 8.03 5.45
N MET A 93 -44.85 9.08 5.66
CA MET A 93 -44.34 10.41 6.02
C MET A 93 -43.61 10.43 7.36
N VAL A 94 -44.09 9.68 8.36
CA VAL A 94 -43.42 9.56 9.66
C VAL A 94 -42.06 8.87 9.51
N VAL A 95 -41.99 7.77 8.73
CA VAL A 95 -40.73 7.08 8.46
C VAL A 95 -39.75 8.00 7.75
N ASP A 96 -40.21 8.74 6.73
CA ASP A 96 -39.38 9.69 6.00
C ASP A 96 -38.86 10.79 6.94
N MET A 97 -39.71 11.38 7.78
CA MET A 97 -39.31 12.41 8.75
C MET A 97 -38.25 11.90 9.74
N LEU A 98 -38.41 10.67 10.25
CA LEU A 98 -37.46 10.07 11.18
C LEU A 98 -36.11 9.80 10.51
N VAL A 99 -36.11 9.21 9.31
CA VAL A 99 -34.86 8.90 8.59
C VAL A 99 -34.13 10.18 8.21
N PHE A 100 -34.81 11.17 7.63
CA PHE A 100 -34.17 12.44 7.30
C PHE A 100 -33.71 13.20 8.54
N GLY A 101 -34.45 13.12 9.65
CA GLY A 101 -34.04 13.65 10.94
C GLY A 101 -32.73 13.04 11.44
N ILE A 102 -32.58 11.72 11.35
CA ILE A 102 -31.34 11.00 11.71
C ILE A 102 -30.18 11.42 10.80
N VAL A 103 -30.40 11.51 9.49
CA VAL A 103 -29.37 11.93 8.53
C VAL A 103 -28.90 13.36 8.81
N ILE A 104 -29.83 14.29 9.06
CA ILE A 104 -29.52 15.69 9.41
C ILE A 104 -28.76 15.76 10.73
N TYR A 105 -29.20 15.00 11.74
CA TYR A 105 -28.51 14.91 13.03
C TYR A 105 -27.07 14.39 12.86
N TYR A 106 -26.87 13.33 12.08
CA TYR A 106 -25.54 12.77 11.83
C TYR A 106 -24.65 13.74 11.05
N ALA A 107 -25.21 14.45 10.06
CA ALA A 107 -24.49 15.50 9.33
C ALA A 107 -24.06 16.64 10.27
N TYR A 108 -24.94 17.06 11.20
CA TYR A 108 -24.60 18.04 12.23
C TYR A 108 -23.52 17.51 13.18
N TYR A 109 -23.60 16.26 13.62
CA TYR A 109 -22.58 15.62 14.46
C TYR A 109 -21.20 15.58 13.77
N LEU A 110 -21.15 15.23 12.48
CA LEU A 110 -19.91 15.24 11.70
C LEU A 110 -19.35 16.65 11.50
N TYR A 111 -20.22 17.64 11.33
CA TYR A 111 -19.84 19.04 11.24
C TYR A 111 -19.23 19.55 12.55
N ASP A 112 -19.90 19.29 13.69
CA ASP A 112 -19.45 19.74 15.00
C ASP A 112 -18.15 19.04 15.43
N LYS A 113 -18.04 17.72 15.21
CA LYS A 113 -16.83 16.94 15.50
C LYS A 113 -15.58 17.48 14.79
N ASN A 114 -15.74 18.03 13.59
CA ASN A 114 -14.64 18.51 12.75
C ASN A 114 -14.58 20.05 12.66
N LYS A 115 -15.26 20.74 13.57
CA LYS A 115 -15.33 22.20 13.60
C LYS A 115 -13.94 22.80 13.83
N GLY A 116 -13.45 23.59 12.86
CA GLY A 116 -12.15 24.25 12.91
C GLY A 116 -11.10 23.67 11.94
N ASP A 117 -11.38 22.54 11.29
CA ASP A 117 -10.58 21.98 10.20
C ASP A 117 -11.41 21.98 8.91
N SER A 118 -11.05 22.84 7.95
CA SER A 118 -11.79 22.99 6.69
C SER A 118 -11.82 21.71 5.86
N ASN A 119 -10.86 20.79 6.06
CA ASN A 119 -10.78 19.53 5.33
C ASN A 119 -11.05 18.30 6.22
N GLY A 120 -11.21 18.48 7.53
CA GLY A 120 -11.30 17.39 8.51
C GLY A 120 -12.50 16.47 8.30
N VAL A 121 -13.64 17.00 7.84
CA VAL A 121 -14.83 16.21 7.49
C VAL A 121 -14.53 15.30 6.30
N VAL A 122 -13.96 15.85 5.23
CA VAL A 122 -13.66 15.11 4.00
C VAL A 122 -12.61 14.04 4.25
N GLU A 123 -11.56 14.38 4.99
CA GLU A 123 -10.48 13.44 5.30
C GLU A 123 -10.93 12.32 6.24
N SER A 124 -11.80 12.62 7.20
CA SER A 124 -12.39 11.61 8.09
C SER A 124 -13.30 10.65 7.33
N LEU A 125 -14.17 11.18 6.46
CA LEU A 125 -15.05 10.35 5.62
C LEU A 125 -14.23 9.49 4.64
N LYS A 126 -13.18 10.06 4.06
CA LYS A 126 -12.28 9.36 3.16
C LYS A 126 -11.57 8.20 3.86
N LYS A 127 -11.01 8.41 5.05
CA LYS A 127 -10.33 7.37 5.84
C LYS A 127 -11.28 6.24 6.21
N GLU A 128 -12.48 6.57 6.64
CA GLU A 128 -13.49 5.58 7.01
C GLU A 128 -13.94 4.76 5.80
N PHE A 129 -14.20 5.42 4.67
CA PHE A 129 -14.55 4.77 3.41
C PHE A 129 -13.43 3.85 2.88
N ILE A 130 -12.18 4.29 2.93
CA ILE A 130 -11.00 3.48 2.54
C ILE A 130 -10.92 2.21 3.39
N ARG A 131 -11.15 2.32 4.71
CA ARG A 131 -11.14 1.19 5.64
C ARG A 131 -12.28 0.21 5.34
N GLU A 132 -13.45 0.72 4.97
CA GLU A 132 -14.61 -0.11 4.59
C GLU A 132 -14.44 -0.82 3.25
N LEU A 133 -13.81 -0.16 2.26
CA LEU A 133 -13.46 -0.77 0.97
C LEU A 133 -12.53 -1.98 1.12
N ASP A 134 -11.69 -1.97 2.15
CA ASP A 134 -10.65 -2.98 2.37
C ASP A 134 -11.17 -4.25 3.06
N ASP A 135 -12.28 -4.15 3.79
CA ASP A 135 -12.83 -5.20 4.65
C ASP A 135 -13.97 -5.98 3.97
N PHE A 136 -13.71 -7.25 3.68
CA PHE A 136 -14.71 -8.16 3.08
C PHE A 136 -15.93 -8.38 3.97
N ASN A 137 -15.79 -8.25 5.29
CA ASN A 137 -16.93 -8.37 6.21
C ASN A 137 -17.95 -7.26 5.98
N THR A 138 -17.51 -6.08 5.54
CA THR A 138 -18.39 -4.96 5.16
C THR A 138 -19.34 -5.37 4.04
N VAL A 139 -18.87 -6.14 3.04
CA VAL A 139 -19.69 -6.63 1.93
C VAL A 139 -20.81 -7.54 2.45
N ILE A 140 -20.48 -8.48 3.34
CA ILE A 140 -21.46 -9.42 3.92
C ILE A 140 -22.49 -8.66 4.76
N ASN A 141 -22.04 -7.77 5.64
CA ASN A 141 -22.90 -6.98 6.52
C ASN A 141 -23.84 -6.07 5.73
N LEU A 142 -23.33 -5.40 4.69
CA LEU A 142 -24.14 -4.57 3.81
C LEU A 142 -25.15 -5.41 3.02
N SER A 143 -24.77 -6.62 2.58
CA SER A 143 -25.69 -7.54 1.90
C SER A 143 -26.88 -7.89 2.80
N LEU A 144 -26.60 -8.24 4.06
CA LEU A 144 -27.64 -8.56 5.04
C LEU A 144 -28.53 -7.35 5.33
N PHE A 145 -27.93 -6.17 5.51
CA PHE A 145 -28.67 -4.92 5.71
C PHE A 145 -29.63 -4.62 4.54
N LEU A 146 -29.16 -4.74 3.29
CA LEU A 146 -29.97 -4.50 2.10
C LEU A 146 -31.13 -5.50 1.99
N VAL A 147 -30.92 -6.77 2.34
CA VAL A 147 -32.00 -7.77 2.40
C VAL A 147 -33.06 -7.35 3.41
N VAL A 148 -32.67 -6.91 4.60
CA VAL A 148 -33.62 -6.42 5.62
C VAL A 148 -34.39 -5.20 5.11
N VAL A 149 -33.72 -4.20 4.54
CA VAL A 149 -34.37 -3.01 3.95
C VAL A 149 -35.35 -3.41 2.84
N GLN A 150 -34.99 -4.38 2.00
CA GLN A 150 -35.84 -4.87 0.92
C GLN A 150 -37.09 -5.59 1.46
N VAL A 151 -36.95 -6.40 2.51
CA VAL A 151 -38.08 -7.06 3.19
C VAL A 151 -39.02 -6.02 3.81
N ILE A 152 -38.46 -5.01 4.47
CA ILE A 152 -39.27 -3.92 5.05
C ILE A 152 -39.99 -3.16 3.93
N SER A 153 -39.28 -2.76 2.89
CA SER A 153 -39.85 -2.06 1.74
C SER A 153 -40.95 -2.86 1.07
N TYR A 154 -40.76 -4.17 0.87
CA TYR A 154 -41.78 -5.06 0.31
C TYR A 154 -43.00 -5.18 1.23
N GLY A 155 -42.80 -5.25 2.54
CA GLY A 155 -43.89 -5.25 3.51
C GLY A 155 -44.73 -3.97 3.45
N PHE A 156 -44.08 -2.80 3.28
CA PHE A 156 -44.79 -1.56 2.98
C PHE A 156 -45.53 -1.64 1.64
N SER A 157 -44.86 -2.06 0.56
CA SER A 157 -45.47 -2.16 -0.77
C SER A 157 -46.70 -3.08 -0.80
N MET A 158 -46.63 -4.24 -0.15
CA MET A 158 -47.72 -5.22 -0.06
C MET A 158 -48.91 -4.66 0.74
N LEU A 159 -48.62 -3.89 1.79
CA LEU A 159 -49.65 -3.21 2.56
C LEU A 159 -50.29 -2.05 1.76
N THR A 160 -49.53 -1.44 0.84
CA THR A 160 -49.94 -0.17 0.24
C THR A 160 -51.00 -0.20 -0.84
N LEU A 161 -51.27 -1.36 -1.46
CA LEU A 161 -52.15 -1.56 -2.63
C LEU A 161 -51.89 -0.63 -3.86
N ALA A 162 -51.06 0.42 -3.70
CA ALA A 162 -50.62 1.40 -4.69
C ALA A 162 -49.14 1.23 -5.08
N GLY A 163 -48.44 0.24 -4.51
CA GLY A 163 -47.09 -0.17 -4.93
C GLY A 163 -45.94 0.76 -4.55
N GLY A 164 -46.15 1.75 -3.67
CA GLY A 164 -45.11 2.71 -3.27
C GLY A 164 -44.56 2.46 -1.88
N SER A 165 -43.24 2.28 -1.76
CA SER A 165 -42.54 2.36 -0.46
C SER A 165 -42.21 3.81 -0.10
N PRO A 166 -41.95 4.12 1.20
CA PRO A 166 -41.49 5.45 1.60
C PRO A 166 -40.24 5.88 0.83
N ILE A 167 -40.12 7.18 0.55
CA ILE A 167 -39.04 7.72 -0.31
C ILE A 167 -37.68 7.43 0.31
N SER A 168 -37.57 7.56 1.64
CA SER A 168 -36.37 7.26 2.39
C SER A 168 -35.89 5.81 2.20
N LEU A 169 -36.80 4.83 2.23
CA LEU A 169 -36.46 3.41 2.04
C LEU A 169 -36.01 3.14 0.60
N SER A 170 -36.67 3.75 -0.39
CA SER A 170 -36.26 3.66 -1.79
C SER A 170 -34.86 4.24 -2.01
N LEU A 171 -34.56 5.39 -1.40
CA LEU A 171 -33.27 6.06 -1.49
C LEU A 171 -32.16 5.26 -0.79
N ILE A 172 -32.42 4.75 0.43
CA ILE A 172 -31.48 3.89 1.16
C ILE A 172 -31.15 2.64 0.34
N ASN A 173 -32.15 2.01 -0.28
CA ASN A 173 -31.94 0.83 -1.10
C ASN A 173 -31.11 1.15 -2.35
N ALA A 174 -31.42 2.24 -3.05
CA ALA A 174 -30.69 2.64 -4.26
C ALA A 174 -29.23 3.00 -3.95
N ILE A 175 -29.00 3.84 -2.93
CA ILE A 175 -27.64 4.24 -2.51
C ILE A 175 -26.87 3.03 -1.98
N GLY A 176 -27.51 2.20 -1.16
CA GLY A 176 -26.87 1.03 -0.58
C GLY A 176 -26.52 -0.03 -1.62
N LEU A 177 -27.37 -0.24 -2.64
CA LEU A 177 -27.04 -1.13 -3.78
C LEU A 177 -25.87 -0.59 -4.59
N LEU A 178 -25.87 0.71 -4.89
CA LEU A 178 -24.75 1.36 -5.58
C LEU A 178 -23.44 1.17 -4.77
N TYR A 179 -23.49 1.42 -3.46
CA TYR A 179 -22.34 1.23 -2.59
C TYR A 179 -21.87 -0.23 -2.55
N TRP A 180 -22.80 -1.18 -2.47
CA TRP A 180 -22.49 -2.61 -2.48
C TRP A 180 -21.79 -3.05 -3.77
N VAL A 181 -22.24 -2.55 -4.93
CA VAL A 181 -21.56 -2.81 -6.21
C VAL A 181 -20.14 -2.24 -6.21
N ILE A 182 -19.94 -1.03 -5.68
CA ILE A 182 -18.61 -0.43 -5.55
C ILE A 182 -17.70 -1.31 -4.67
N LEU A 183 -18.19 -1.77 -3.52
CA LEU A 183 -17.44 -2.66 -2.63
C LEU A 183 -17.08 -3.98 -3.31
N LEU A 184 -18.02 -4.59 -4.05
CA LEU A 184 -17.75 -5.82 -4.80
C LEU A 184 -16.67 -5.63 -5.85
N ILE A 185 -16.75 -4.54 -6.61
CA ILE A 185 -15.74 -4.20 -7.61
C ILE A 185 -14.38 -4.00 -6.92
N ALA A 186 -14.31 -3.17 -5.88
CA ALA A 186 -13.05 -2.93 -5.16
C ALA A 186 -12.42 -4.22 -4.62
N ASN A 187 -13.23 -5.09 -4.01
CA ASN A 187 -12.78 -6.39 -3.50
C ASN A 187 -12.39 -7.36 -4.62
N PHE A 188 -13.06 -7.33 -5.77
CA PHE A 188 -12.67 -8.10 -6.94
C PHE A 188 -11.28 -7.71 -7.44
N PHE A 189 -11.01 -6.40 -7.61
CA PHE A 189 -9.70 -5.91 -8.03
C PHE A 189 -8.60 -6.28 -7.02
N LYS A 190 -8.89 -6.21 -5.72
CA LYS A 190 -7.94 -6.60 -4.66
C LYS A 190 -7.67 -8.11 -4.65
N HIS A 191 -8.70 -8.94 -4.61
CA HIS A 191 -8.54 -10.38 -4.38
C HIS A 191 -8.23 -11.16 -5.65
N VAL A 192 -8.81 -10.77 -6.79
CA VAL A 192 -8.64 -11.45 -8.09
C VAL A 192 -7.48 -10.86 -8.87
N LEU A 193 -7.43 -9.53 -9.03
CA LEU A 193 -6.39 -8.87 -9.83
C LEU A 193 -5.14 -8.49 -9.04
N LYS A 194 -5.15 -8.68 -7.71
CA LYS A 194 -4.05 -8.29 -6.80
C LYS A 194 -3.67 -6.80 -6.93
N VAL A 195 -4.62 -5.95 -7.32
CA VAL A 195 -4.46 -4.49 -7.45
C VAL A 195 -5.09 -3.82 -6.23
N ASP A 196 -4.29 -3.04 -5.50
CA ASP A 196 -4.74 -2.25 -4.36
C ASP A 196 -5.36 -0.91 -4.83
N ILE A 197 -6.70 -0.88 -4.92
CA ILE A 197 -7.48 0.31 -5.31
C ILE A 197 -7.46 1.38 -4.19
N PRO A 198 -7.63 1.04 -2.90
CA PRO A 198 -7.43 2.00 -1.79
C PRO A 198 -6.09 2.75 -1.83
N GLY A 199 -5.02 2.08 -2.26
CA GLY A 199 -3.69 2.67 -2.44
C GLY A 199 -3.62 3.78 -3.50
N LEU A 200 -4.54 3.80 -4.49
CA LEU A 200 -4.60 4.88 -5.49
C LEU A 200 -5.17 6.20 -4.94
N PHE A 201 -6.06 6.12 -3.94
CA PHE A 201 -6.74 7.29 -3.38
C PHE A 201 -6.07 7.84 -2.13
N SER A 202 -5.14 7.07 -1.54
CA SER A 202 -4.29 7.55 -0.46
C SER A 202 -3.34 8.61 -1.03
N SER A 203 -3.49 9.86 -0.59
CA SER A 203 -2.47 10.88 -0.85
C SER A 203 -1.16 10.35 -0.27
N PRO A 204 -0.02 10.50 -0.97
CA PRO A 204 1.25 10.14 -0.38
C PRO A 204 1.42 11.02 0.85
N ASP A 205 1.20 10.45 2.04
CA ASP A 205 1.64 11.05 3.27
C ASP A 205 3.11 11.40 3.05
N LYS A 206 3.46 12.66 3.27
CA LYS A 206 4.85 13.07 3.50
C LYS A 206 5.31 12.35 4.77
N LYS A 207 5.61 11.06 4.66
CA LYS A 207 6.52 10.41 5.60
C LYS A 207 7.86 11.04 5.31
N THR A 208 8.24 11.98 6.16
CA THR A 208 9.61 12.40 6.35
C THR A 208 10.43 11.12 6.53
N GLU A 209 11.05 10.64 5.45
CA GLU A 209 11.96 9.51 5.49
C GLU A 209 13.03 9.84 6.53
N LYS A 210 13.02 9.12 7.65
CA LYS A 210 14.27 8.89 8.37
C LYS A 210 15.19 8.23 7.35
N LYS A 211 16.25 8.93 6.96
CA LYS A 211 17.41 8.33 6.28
C LYS A 211 17.90 7.19 7.16
N THR A 212 17.43 5.98 6.88
CA THR A 212 18.13 4.77 7.32
C THR A 212 19.27 4.63 6.35
N ASP A 213 20.42 5.12 6.80
CA ASP A 213 21.72 4.97 6.13
C ASP A 213 22.03 3.47 6.05
N CYS A 214 21.60 2.82 4.97
CA CYS A 214 22.12 1.51 4.60
C CYS A 214 23.53 1.74 4.05
N LYS A 215 24.51 1.82 4.94
CA LYS A 215 25.92 1.64 4.58
C LYS A 215 26.12 0.19 4.14
N THR A 216 25.91 -0.10 2.88
CA THR A 216 26.58 -1.20 2.21
C THR A 216 27.91 -0.68 1.67
N GLU A 217 28.98 -0.92 2.42
CA GLU A 217 30.33 -0.94 1.84
C GLU A 217 30.37 -2.11 0.84
N THR A 218 30.15 -1.81 -0.43
CA THR A 218 30.44 -2.75 -1.53
C THR A 218 31.64 -2.22 -2.29
N ASP A 219 32.82 -2.55 -1.78
CA ASP A 219 34.02 -2.63 -2.59
C ASP A 219 33.73 -3.61 -3.74
N GLY A 220 33.58 -3.11 -4.97
CA GLY A 220 33.29 -3.91 -6.18
C GLY A 220 31.82 -3.99 -6.66
N GLY A 221 30.93 -3.07 -6.29
CA GLY A 221 29.57 -3.00 -6.86
C GLY A 221 29.52 -2.50 -8.32
N GLU A 222 28.54 -2.97 -9.11
CA GLU A 222 28.20 -2.43 -10.43
C GLU A 222 26.71 -2.05 -10.50
N VAL A 223 26.36 -1.22 -11.49
CA VAL A 223 24.96 -0.91 -11.77
C VAL A 223 24.36 -1.98 -12.66
N PHE A 224 23.20 -2.51 -12.28
CA PHE A 224 22.38 -3.36 -13.13
C PHE A 224 20.92 -2.90 -13.15
N ASN A 225 20.29 -3.01 -14.32
CA ASN A 225 18.89 -2.62 -14.52
C ASN A 225 17.97 -3.83 -14.42
N ILE A 226 16.89 -3.68 -13.65
CA ILE A 226 15.77 -4.60 -13.62
C ILE A 226 14.72 -4.06 -14.58
N SER A 227 14.54 -4.74 -15.71
CA SER A 227 13.79 -4.19 -16.86
C SER A 227 12.27 -4.17 -16.70
N ASN A 228 11.73 -4.77 -15.65
CA ASN A 228 10.28 -4.90 -15.48
C ASN A 228 9.71 -3.57 -14.97
N ASN A 229 8.96 -2.86 -15.81
CA ASN A 229 8.40 -1.55 -15.50
C ASN A 229 7.14 -1.63 -14.62
N VAL A 230 7.26 -2.28 -13.47
CA VAL A 230 6.14 -2.63 -12.58
C VAL A 230 6.32 -2.12 -11.14
N TYR A 231 7.42 -1.44 -10.84
CA TYR A 231 7.76 -1.02 -9.48
C TYR A 231 7.54 0.49 -9.31
N SER A 232 6.87 0.89 -8.23
CA SER A 232 6.95 2.24 -7.65
C SER A 232 8.35 2.48 -7.08
N TYR A 233 8.66 3.72 -6.69
CA TYR A 233 9.96 4.09 -6.14
C TYR A 233 10.35 3.25 -4.91
N GLU A 234 9.41 3.06 -3.97
CA GLU A 234 9.68 2.26 -2.77
C GLU A 234 9.77 0.77 -3.08
N GLU A 235 8.91 0.23 -3.95
CA GLU A 235 9.02 -1.18 -4.38
C GLU A 235 10.34 -1.43 -5.13
N ALA A 236 10.83 -0.47 -5.92
CA ALA A 236 12.11 -0.56 -6.60
C ALA A 236 13.29 -0.59 -5.61
N ARG A 237 13.19 0.21 -4.53
CA ARG A 237 14.16 0.15 -3.43
C ARG A 237 14.18 -1.22 -2.78
N GLN A 238 13.02 -1.78 -2.44
CA GLN A 238 12.91 -3.12 -1.87
C GLN A 238 13.37 -4.21 -2.84
N MET A 239 13.10 -4.04 -4.13
CA MET A 239 13.55 -4.94 -5.18
C MET A 239 15.08 -4.99 -5.23
N CYS A 240 15.77 -3.84 -5.23
CA CYS A 240 17.23 -3.82 -5.15
C CYS A 240 17.74 -4.47 -3.83
N SER A 241 17.09 -4.18 -2.70
CA SER A 241 17.43 -4.80 -1.42
C SER A 241 17.35 -6.33 -1.45
N SER A 242 16.40 -6.90 -2.19
CA SER A 242 16.28 -8.37 -2.36
C SER A 242 17.49 -9.00 -3.06
N PHE A 243 18.23 -8.22 -3.84
CA PHE A 243 19.49 -8.62 -4.47
C PHE A 243 20.73 -8.26 -3.62
N GLY A 244 20.55 -7.82 -2.37
CA GLY A 244 21.64 -7.30 -1.55
C GLY A 244 22.26 -6.01 -2.11
N ALA A 245 21.48 -5.27 -2.91
CA ALA A 245 21.86 -4.02 -3.55
C ALA A 245 21.02 -2.86 -3.01
N ARG A 246 21.40 -1.63 -3.35
CA ARG A 246 20.56 -0.43 -3.14
C ARG A 246 20.20 0.20 -4.48
N LEU A 247 19.34 1.21 -4.49
CA LEU A 247 19.19 2.04 -5.69
C LEU A 247 20.53 2.69 -6.04
N ALA A 248 20.88 2.67 -7.32
CA ALA A 248 22.05 3.34 -7.84
C ALA A 248 21.84 4.87 -7.80
N ASN A 249 22.88 5.62 -7.48
CA ASN A 249 22.85 7.08 -7.58
C ASN A 249 23.22 7.55 -8.98
N TYR A 250 23.14 8.86 -9.23
CA TYR A 250 23.44 9.43 -10.54
C TYR A 250 24.87 9.09 -10.99
N ASP A 251 25.86 9.33 -10.12
CA ASP A 251 27.27 9.16 -10.43
C ASP A 251 27.61 7.70 -10.78
N GLU A 252 26.94 6.74 -10.14
CA GLU A 252 27.08 5.31 -10.44
C GLU A 252 26.48 4.94 -11.80
N VAL A 253 25.32 5.51 -12.14
CA VAL A 253 24.70 5.33 -13.46
C VAL A 253 25.55 5.99 -14.56
N GLU A 254 26.11 7.17 -14.28
CA GLU A 254 27.05 7.86 -15.17
C GLU A 254 28.34 7.06 -15.35
N LYS A 255 28.91 6.52 -14.27
CA LYS A 255 30.06 5.63 -14.33
C LYS A 255 29.76 4.38 -15.17
N ALA A 256 28.58 3.78 -15.02
CA ALA A 256 28.17 2.66 -15.85
C ALA A 256 28.12 3.06 -17.34
N TYR A 257 27.55 4.22 -17.68
CA TYR A 257 27.56 4.75 -19.05
C TYR A 257 28.97 4.94 -19.61
N THR A 258 29.86 5.60 -18.87
CA THR A 258 31.24 5.82 -19.31
C THR A 258 32.01 4.51 -19.50
N SER A 259 31.57 3.43 -18.84
CA SER A 259 32.11 2.08 -18.97
C SER A 259 31.44 1.24 -20.06
N GLY A 260 30.58 1.84 -20.90
CA GLY A 260 29.88 1.17 -22.00
C GLY A 260 28.50 0.63 -21.63
N GLY A 261 27.98 0.92 -20.44
CA GLY A 261 26.64 0.52 -20.02
C GLY A 261 25.54 1.17 -20.86
N GLU A 262 24.62 0.34 -21.33
CA GLU A 262 23.38 0.75 -21.99
C GLU A 262 22.30 -0.31 -21.77
N TRP A 263 21.06 0.12 -21.50
CA TRP A 263 19.94 -0.81 -21.31
C TRP A 263 18.60 -0.29 -21.82
N CYS A 264 18.52 0.97 -22.29
CA CYS A 264 17.33 1.51 -22.97
C CYS A 264 16.02 1.32 -22.18
N ASN A 265 16.08 1.30 -20.85
CA ASN A 265 14.93 1.07 -19.99
C ASN A 265 14.98 1.96 -18.75
N TYR A 266 13.90 2.68 -18.49
CA TYR A 266 13.78 3.53 -17.31
C TYR A 266 13.87 2.70 -16.02
N GLY A 267 14.81 3.06 -15.16
CA GLY A 267 14.95 2.49 -13.82
C GLY A 267 14.91 3.55 -12.74
N TRP A 268 14.10 3.33 -11.70
CA TRP A 268 14.21 4.11 -10.48
C TRP A 268 15.65 4.07 -9.95
N SER A 269 16.15 5.25 -9.57
CA SER A 269 17.49 5.52 -9.07
C SER A 269 17.36 6.38 -7.81
N GLU A 270 18.41 6.47 -7.00
CA GLU A 270 18.41 7.25 -5.76
C GLU A 270 17.95 8.70 -6.01
N GLY A 271 17.18 9.27 -5.09
CA GLY A 271 16.64 10.63 -5.24
C GLY A 271 15.38 10.70 -6.10
N GLN A 272 14.64 9.59 -6.26
CA GLN A 272 13.39 9.53 -7.02
C GLN A 272 13.57 9.96 -8.49
N MET A 273 14.71 9.58 -9.06
CA MET A 273 15.01 9.78 -10.48
C MET A 273 14.72 8.51 -11.26
N ILE A 274 14.29 8.67 -12.50
CA ILE A 274 14.26 7.56 -13.48
C ILE A 274 15.39 7.78 -14.46
N LEU A 275 16.40 6.91 -14.45
CA LEU A 275 17.59 7.10 -15.27
C LEU A 275 17.80 5.90 -16.20
N TYR A 276 18.34 6.16 -17.39
CA TYR A 276 18.90 5.11 -18.23
C TYR A 276 19.98 5.66 -19.18
N PRO A 277 21.09 4.93 -19.38
CA PRO A 277 22.16 5.31 -20.28
C PRO A 277 21.95 4.77 -21.70
N THR A 278 22.38 5.56 -22.68
CA THR A 278 22.38 5.20 -24.10
C THR A 278 23.70 5.60 -24.74
N GLN A 279 24.39 4.65 -25.38
CA GLN A 279 25.64 4.92 -26.10
C GLN A 279 25.40 5.66 -27.42
N LYS A 280 26.40 6.45 -27.82
CA LYS A 280 26.37 7.22 -29.08
C LYS A 280 26.27 6.32 -30.30
N ASP A 281 26.90 5.16 -30.28
CA ASP A 281 26.91 4.23 -31.41
C ASP A 281 25.50 3.63 -31.62
N THR A 282 24.89 3.12 -30.56
CA THR A 282 23.48 2.66 -30.56
C THR A 282 22.53 3.75 -31.05
N TRP A 283 22.65 4.97 -30.53
CA TRP A 283 21.84 6.10 -30.99
C TRP A 283 22.01 6.38 -32.49
N SER A 284 23.25 6.35 -33.00
CA SER A 284 23.57 6.62 -34.39
C SER A 284 22.98 5.56 -35.33
N VAL A 285 22.98 4.29 -34.92
CA VAL A 285 22.33 3.19 -35.64
C VAL A 285 20.81 3.40 -35.68
N LEU A 286 20.21 3.82 -34.56
CA LEU A 286 18.77 4.08 -34.48
C LEU A 286 18.33 5.26 -35.37
N GLN A 287 19.18 6.28 -35.57
CA GLN A 287 18.87 7.41 -36.45
C GLN A 287 18.69 7.01 -37.93
N ARG A 288 19.30 5.90 -38.36
CA ARG A 288 19.20 5.38 -39.75
C ARG A 288 17.78 5.02 -40.15
N ASN A 289 16.95 4.69 -39.16
CA ASN A 289 15.55 4.36 -39.36
C ASN A 289 14.68 5.41 -38.67
N LYS A 290 14.02 6.28 -39.45
CA LYS A 290 13.13 7.33 -38.93
C LYS A 290 12.05 6.83 -37.97
N LYS A 291 11.61 5.57 -38.09
CA LYS A 291 10.61 4.98 -37.18
C LYS A 291 11.19 4.62 -35.81
N ARG A 292 12.50 4.41 -35.74
CA ARG A 292 13.24 3.98 -34.54
C ARG A 292 14.20 5.04 -33.99
N ALA A 293 14.31 6.19 -34.65
CA ALA A 293 15.22 7.27 -34.29
C ALA A 293 15.01 7.81 -32.87
N ASN A 294 13.82 7.63 -32.28
CA ASN A 294 13.52 8.04 -30.91
C ASN A 294 13.56 6.87 -29.91
N ASP A 295 13.86 5.65 -30.35
CA ASP A 295 14.11 4.53 -29.46
C ASP A 295 15.33 4.89 -28.59
N CYS A 296 15.30 4.51 -27.31
CA CYS A 296 16.43 4.69 -26.40
C CYS A 296 16.90 6.14 -26.17
N GLY A 297 16.09 7.16 -26.46
CA GLY A 297 16.41 8.55 -26.12
C GLY A 297 17.65 9.10 -26.84
N ARG A 298 18.47 9.88 -26.13
CA ARG A 298 19.67 10.58 -26.66
C ARG A 298 20.95 9.96 -26.10
N PRO A 299 22.12 10.18 -26.73
CA PRO A 299 23.39 9.75 -26.13
C PRO A 299 23.59 10.36 -24.74
N GLY A 300 24.05 9.56 -23.78
CA GLY A 300 24.26 9.96 -22.38
C GLY A 300 23.24 9.37 -21.41
N ILE A 301 23.11 10.01 -20.23
CA ILE A 301 22.14 9.65 -19.20
C ILE A 301 20.81 10.36 -19.47
N ASN A 302 19.76 9.59 -19.74
CA ASN A 302 18.41 10.09 -20.00
C ASN A 302 17.54 9.96 -18.76
N GLY A 303 16.47 10.78 -18.73
CA GLY A 303 15.46 10.78 -17.68
C GLY A 303 15.62 11.91 -16.67
N GLY A 304 15.10 11.75 -15.45
CA GLY A 304 15.08 12.82 -14.45
C GLY A 304 14.18 12.54 -13.25
N TYR A 305 13.98 13.56 -12.42
CA TYR A 305 13.14 13.49 -11.22
C TYR A 305 11.65 13.35 -11.58
N ILE A 306 10.96 12.45 -10.89
CA ILE A 306 9.52 12.25 -11.05
C ILE A 306 8.83 12.61 -9.75
N VAL A 307 7.83 13.50 -9.80
CA VAL A 307 7.11 13.97 -8.60
C VAL A 307 6.27 12.85 -7.96
N ASN A 308 5.63 12.00 -8.77
CA ASN A 308 4.78 10.92 -8.28
C ASN A 308 5.60 9.64 -8.05
N PRO A 309 5.83 9.19 -6.79
CA PRO A 309 6.62 7.99 -6.52
C PRO A 309 5.92 6.68 -6.93
N ASN A 310 4.60 6.72 -7.19
CA ASN A 310 3.79 5.52 -7.43
C ASN A 310 3.73 5.09 -8.90
N VAL A 311 4.33 5.87 -9.82
CA VAL A 311 4.43 5.46 -11.22
C VAL A 311 5.34 4.25 -11.37
N ARG A 312 5.05 3.40 -12.35
CA ARG A 312 5.68 2.09 -12.48
C ARG A 312 6.82 2.12 -13.50
N PHE A 313 8.02 1.82 -13.03
CA PHE A 313 9.24 1.71 -13.82
C PHE A 313 10.09 0.53 -13.35
N GLY A 314 11.20 0.28 -14.02
CA GLY A 314 12.21 -0.66 -13.59
C GLY A 314 12.99 -0.13 -12.39
N ALA A 315 14.12 -0.76 -12.08
CA ALA A 315 15.02 -0.32 -11.02
C ALA A 315 16.48 -0.35 -11.50
N ASN A 316 17.24 0.70 -11.22
CA ASN A 316 18.69 0.69 -11.33
C ASN A 316 19.26 0.36 -9.95
N CYS A 317 19.83 -0.82 -9.81
CA CYS A 317 20.41 -1.29 -8.56
C CYS A 317 21.93 -1.19 -8.60
N TYR A 318 22.56 -0.83 -7.49
CA TYR A 318 24.00 -0.84 -7.30
C TYR A 318 24.39 -1.88 -6.25
N GLY A 319 25.19 -2.85 -6.66
CA GLY A 319 25.62 -3.96 -5.82
C GLY A 319 26.28 -5.06 -6.64
N LYS A 320 26.36 -6.27 -6.08
CA LYS A 320 26.85 -7.44 -6.82
C LYS A 320 25.76 -7.90 -7.79
N LYS A 321 26.01 -7.78 -9.09
CA LYS A 321 25.06 -8.19 -10.12
C LYS A 321 24.78 -9.70 -10.04
N PRO A 322 23.51 -10.13 -10.12
CA PRO A 322 23.17 -11.55 -10.14
C PRO A 322 23.79 -12.28 -11.34
N THR A 323 24.04 -13.58 -11.18
CA THR A 323 24.48 -14.44 -12.28
C THR A 323 23.41 -14.46 -13.38
N ALA A 324 23.83 -14.30 -14.64
CA ALA A 324 22.93 -14.27 -15.78
C ALA A 324 22.17 -15.60 -15.93
N SER A 325 20.85 -15.53 -16.13
CA SER A 325 20.03 -16.67 -16.55
C SER A 325 20.14 -16.89 -18.07
N ASP A 326 19.69 -18.05 -18.55
CA ASP A 326 19.65 -18.35 -19.99
C ASP A 326 18.83 -17.31 -20.77
N ILE A 327 17.75 -16.80 -20.17
CA ILE A 327 16.90 -15.76 -20.76
C ILE A 327 17.68 -14.43 -20.87
N ASP A 328 18.48 -14.08 -19.86
CA ASP A 328 19.30 -12.86 -19.89
C ASP A 328 20.36 -12.92 -21.00
N VAL A 329 20.99 -14.09 -21.18
CA VAL A 329 21.96 -14.33 -22.24
C VAL A 329 21.30 -14.24 -23.62
N GLN A 330 20.11 -14.81 -23.78
CA GLN A 330 19.33 -14.69 -25.03
C GLN A 330 18.99 -13.23 -25.35
N ARG A 331 18.51 -12.46 -24.35
CA ARG A 331 18.20 -11.03 -24.50
C ARG A 331 19.44 -10.21 -24.88
N MET A 332 20.57 -10.47 -24.23
CA MET A 332 21.84 -9.82 -24.55
C MET A 332 22.29 -10.12 -25.98
N ASN A 333 22.16 -11.37 -26.44
CA ASN A 333 22.54 -11.74 -27.80
C ASN A 333 21.57 -11.16 -28.85
N ALA A 334 20.28 -11.08 -28.55
CA ALA A 334 19.30 -10.41 -29.40
C ALA A 334 19.59 -8.90 -29.53
N ALA A 335 20.03 -8.25 -28.45
CA ALA A 335 20.40 -6.82 -28.48
C ALA A 335 21.55 -6.50 -29.46
N LYS A 336 22.50 -7.42 -29.67
CA LYS A 336 23.58 -7.28 -30.66
C LYS A 336 23.06 -7.16 -32.10
N THR A 337 21.83 -7.62 -32.37
CA THR A 337 21.24 -7.53 -33.71
C THR A 337 20.76 -6.13 -34.07
N LEU A 338 20.81 -5.15 -33.16
CA LEU A 338 20.51 -3.75 -33.50
C LEU A 338 21.43 -3.24 -34.62
N ASP A 339 22.68 -3.71 -34.67
CA ASP A 339 23.65 -3.42 -35.73
C ASP A 339 23.25 -3.99 -37.11
N SER A 340 22.27 -4.90 -37.15
CA SER A 340 21.77 -5.54 -38.37
C SER A 340 20.62 -4.77 -39.03
N ILE A 341 20.20 -3.61 -38.50
CA ILE A 341 19.20 -2.75 -39.16
C ILE A 341 19.75 -2.36 -40.54
N PRO A 342 19.10 -2.80 -41.65
CA PRO A 342 19.59 -2.48 -42.98
C PRO A 342 19.57 -0.96 -43.19
N THR A 343 20.68 -0.41 -43.67
CA THR A 343 20.78 1.00 -44.08
C THR A 343 19.67 1.30 -45.08
N SER A 344 18.93 2.39 -44.86
CA SER A 344 17.83 2.78 -45.75
C SER A 344 18.37 3.12 -47.16
N ASP A 345 17.55 2.93 -48.20
CA ASP A 345 17.97 3.25 -49.57
C ASP A 345 18.28 4.74 -49.75
N ASP A 346 17.58 5.62 -49.02
CA ASP A 346 17.85 7.06 -48.98
C ASP A 346 19.24 7.37 -48.40
N GLU A 347 19.67 6.63 -47.39
CA GLU A 347 20.96 6.81 -46.73
C GLU A 347 22.11 6.22 -47.55
N LYS A 348 21.91 5.07 -48.22
CA LYS A 348 22.86 4.57 -49.22
C LYS A 348 23.06 5.57 -50.36
N ALA A 349 21.97 6.20 -50.82
CA ALA A 349 22.02 7.24 -51.84
C ALA A 349 22.71 8.53 -51.34
N LEU A 350 22.53 8.89 -50.07
CA LEU A 350 23.23 10.02 -49.44
C LEU A 350 24.72 9.74 -49.27
N ASP A 351 25.11 8.57 -48.75
CA ASP A 351 26.51 8.16 -48.58
C ASP A 351 27.25 8.11 -49.92
N GLU A 352 26.57 7.63 -50.97
CA GLU A 352 27.11 7.66 -52.34
C GLU A 352 27.33 9.10 -52.82
N LYS A 353 26.37 10.01 -52.58
CA LYS A 353 26.55 11.45 -52.87
C LYS A 353 27.70 12.06 -52.06
N VAL A 354 27.81 11.76 -50.77
CA VAL A 354 28.88 12.26 -49.90
C VAL A 354 30.25 11.72 -50.33
N ARG A 355 30.33 10.46 -50.78
CA ARG A 355 31.56 9.89 -51.37
C ARG A 355 31.97 10.61 -52.65
N GLN A 356 31.00 11.08 -53.44
CA GLN A 356 31.26 11.89 -54.64
C GLN A 356 31.75 13.32 -54.30
N TRP A 357 31.53 13.79 -53.07
CA TRP A 357 31.95 15.11 -52.60
C TRP A 357 33.39 15.16 -52.06
N LYS A 358 34.24 14.15 -52.30
CA LYS A 358 35.63 14.16 -51.81
C LYS A 358 36.47 15.37 -52.26
N ASN A 359 36.04 16.13 -53.26
CA ASN A 359 36.72 17.30 -53.80
C ASN A 359 35.85 18.58 -53.77
N VAL A 360 35.21 18.91 -52.65
CA VAL A 360 34.51 20.21 -52.52
C VAL A 360 35.47 21.31 -52.09
N ASN A 361 35.40 22.46 -52.76
CA ASN A 361 36.15 23.65 -52.38
C ASN A 361 35.49 24.32 -51.17
N VAL A 362 36.21 24.37 -50.05
CA VAL A 362 35.81 25.15 -48.86
C VAL A 362 36.32 26.57 -49.01
N SER A 363 35.46 27.55 -48.79
CA SER A 363 35.85 28.98 -48.84
C SER A 363 36.62 29.37 -47.57
N PRO A 364 37.66 30.21 -47.67
CA PRO A 364 38.36 30.71 -46.49
C PRO A 364 37.43 31.58 -45.63
N PHE A 365 37.64 31.58 -44.30
CA PHE A 365 36.89 32.40 -43.34
C PHE A 365 36.80 33.89 -43.73
N ASN A 366 37.88 34.45 -44.31
CA ASN A 366 37.85 35.72 -45.04
C ASN A 366 39.03 35.82 -46.01
N LYS A 367 39.20 36.98 -46.68
CA LYS A 367 40.26 37.22 -47.66
C LYS A 367 41.69 36.98 -47.13
N ASN A 368 41.87 37.01 -45.81
CA ASN A 368 43.18 36.97 -45.15
C ASN A 368 43.34 35.79 -44.17
N LYS A 369 42.30 34.98 -43.92
CA LYS A 369 42.31 33.88 -42.93
C LYS A 369 41.49 32.68 -43.40
N TRP A 370 42.04 31.48 -43.23
CA TRP A 370 41.36 30.22 -43.57
C TRP A 370 40.30 29.83 -42.53
N SER A 371 40.58 29.98 -41.23
CA SER A 371 39.71 29.63 -40.09
C SER A 371 39.53 30.81 -39.14
N ALA A 372 38.41 30.82 -38.40
CA ALA A 372 38.13 31.77 -37.30
C ALA A 372 38.86 31.42 -36.00
N TYR A 373 39.35 30.18 -35.91
CA TYR A 373 40.07 29.58 -34.79
C TYR A 373 41.47 29.19 -35.22
#